data_AF-A0A3M2CNM5-F1
#
_entry.id   AF-A0A3M2CNM5-F1
#
_cell.length_a   1.000
_cell.length_b   1.000
_cell.length_c   1.000
_cell.angle_alpha   90.00
_cell.angle_beta   90.00
_cell.angle_gamma   90.00
#
_symmetry.space_group_name_H-M   'P 1'
#
loop_
_entity.id
_entity.type
_entity.pdbx_description
1 polymer ?
#
loop_
_entity_poly.entity_id
_entity_poly.type
_entity_poly.pdbx_seq_one_letter_code
_entity_poly.pdbx_strand_id
1 'polypeptide(L)'
;VGYGLAALAAGLLVAVLVAKPLAILWPAPWQQEQRGIAERRLRQALFQRVDRATRTYYLMEASFPRTLVELVDRRLISPRDLTDPSGRPLRIEAGDERYVLSLQGGDEAAFDARLVEATADDFFLAAERLDVETTGEPPLYLID
;
A
#
# COMPACT_ATOMS: atom_id res chain seq x y z
N VAL A 1 14.58 59.98 -4.21
CA VAL A 1 13.59 59.12 -3.52
C VAL A 1 13.26 57.84 -4.30
N GLY A 2 13.34 57.80 -5.65
CA GLY A 2 12.98 56.62 -6.45
C GLY A 2 13.87 55.36 -6.27
N TYR A 3 15.17 55.52 -5.97
CA TYR A 3 16.10 54.38 -5.86
C TYR A 3 15.86 53.48 -4.63
N GLY A 4 15.29 54.03 -3.55
CA GLY A 4 14.99 53.26 -2.33
C GLY A 4 13.82 52.30 -2.51
N LEU A 5 12.80 52.71 -3.27
CA LEU A 5 11.65 51.86 -3.60
C LEU A 5 12.03 50.74 -4.57
N ALA A 6 12.88 51.03 -5.55
CA ALA A 6 13.39 50.03 -6.49
C ALA A 6 14.24 48.95 -5.80
N ALA A 7 15.09 49.35 -4.85
CA ALA A 7 15.90 48.41 -4.07
C ALA A 7 15.05 47.52 -3.16
N LEU A 8 14.03 48.07 -2.52
CA LEU A 8 13.08 47.30 -1.71
C LEU A 8 12.27 46.32 -2.55
N ALA A 9 11.77 46.75 -3.71
CA ALA A 9 11.03 45.88 -4.62
C ALA A 9 11.92 44.73 -5.14
N ALA A 10 13.16 45.03 -5.53
CA ALA A 10 14.12 44.01 -5.98
C ALA A 10 14.47 43.01 -4.88
N GLY A 11 14.72 43.49 -3.65
CA GLY A 11 14.99 42.63 -2.50
C GLY A 11 13.83 41.70 -2.16
N LEU A 12 12.59 42.21 -2.24
CA LEU A 12 11.38 41.45 -1.95
C LEU A 12 11.11 40.38 -3.03
N LEU A 13 11.42 40.68 -4.30
CA LEU A 13 11.28 39.75 -5.41
C LEU A 13 12.29 38.59 -5.31
N VAL A 14 13.54 38.89 -4.94
CA VAL A 14 14.56 37.87 -4.67
C VAL A 14 14.19 37.01 -3.46
N ALA A 15 13.69 37.61 -2.38
CA ALA A 15 13.27 36.88 -1.19
C ALA A 15 12.10 35.91 -1.49
N VAL A 16 11.14 36.31 -2.33
CA VAL A 16 10.04 35.42 -2.77
C VAL A 16 10.55 34.26 -3.63
N LEU A 17 11.51 34.51 -4.52
CA LEU A 17 12.12 33.46 -5.36
C LEU A 17 12.90 32.42 -4.54
N VAL A 18 13.59 32.86 -3.49
CA VAL A 18 14.37 31.99 -2.60
C VAL A 18 13.45 31.23 -1.64
N ALA A 19 12.39 31.88 -1.13
CA ALA A 19 11.49 31.28 -0.16
C ALA A 19 10.50 30.27 -0.76
N LYS A 20 10.17 30.37 -2.06
CA LYS A 20 9.26 29.45 -2.74
C LYS A 20 9.84 29.04 -4.09
N PRO A 21 10.55 27.89 -4.19
CA PRO A 21 10.91 27.36 -5.50
C PRO A 21 9.62 27.18 -6.29
N LEU A 22 9.51 27.84 -7.45
CA LEU A 22 8.33 27.82 -8.32
C LEU A 22 7.86 26.39 -8.68
N ALA A 23 8.70 25.38 -8.49
CA ALA A 23 8.36 23.96 -8.55
C ALA A 23 7.24 23.52 -7.58
N ILE A 24 6.91 24.32 -6.56
CA ILE A 24 5.82 24.03 -5.60
C ILE A 24 4.46 24.52 -6.11
N LEU A 25 4.40 25.51 -7.00
CA LEU A 25 3.14 26.14 -7.41
C LEU A 25 2.40 25.39 -8.52
N TRP A 26 3.09 24.52 -9.26
CA TRP A 26 2.45 23.67 -10.25
C TRP A 26 3.05 22.26 -10.16
N PRO A 27 2.36 21.29 -9.52
CA PRO A 27 2.76 19.90 -9.68
C PRO A 27 2.66 19.61 -11.18
N ALA A 28 3.80 19.30 -11.76
CA ALA A 28 3.85 19.01 -13.17
C ALA A 28 2.97 17.78 -13.49
N PRO A 29 2.30 17.72 -14.64
CA PRO A 29 1.31 16.67 -14.93
C PRO A 29 1.88 15.25 -14.78
N TRP A 30 3.17 15.04 -15.11
CA TRP A 30 3.84 13.76 -14.93
C TRP A 30 4.03 13.35 -13.45
N GLN A 31 4.09 14.31 -12.52
CA GLN A 31 4.17 14.01 -11.09
C GLN A 31 2.83 13.49 -10.55
N GLN A 32 1.70 13.92 -11.12
CA GLN A 32 0.39 13.39 -10.73
C GLN A 32 0.23 11.94 -11.17
N GLU A 33 0.66 11.62 -12.39
CA GLU A 33 0.67 10.24 -12.90
C GLU A 33 1.58 9.33 -12.08
N GLN A 34 2.79 9.78 -11.76
CA GLN A 34 3.73 9.03 -10.92
C GLN A 34 3.18 8.78 -9.50
N ARG A 35 2.51 9.77 -8.90
CA ARG A 35 1.84 9.60 -7.60
C ARG A 35 0.73 8.55 -7.68
N GLY A 36 -0.11 8.60 -8.72
CA GLY A 36 -1.16 7.61 -8.94
C GLY A 36 -0.61 6.18 -9.10
N ILE A 37 0.48 6.01 -9.85
CA ILE A 37 1.14 4.70 -10.01
C ILE A 37 1.73 4.21 -8.68
N ALA A 38 2.39 5.09 -7.93
CA ALA A 38 2.98 4.74 -6.64
C ALA A 38 1.91 4.34 -5.61
N GLU A 39 0.80 5.10 -5.51
CA GLU A 39 -0.33 4.76 -4.64
C GLU A 39 -0.94 3.41 -5.00
N ARG A 40 -1.14 3.13 -6.29
CA ARG A 40 -1.64 1.82 -6.76
C ARG A 40 -0.71 0.69 -6.35
N ARG A 41 0.61 0.85 -6.50
CA ARG A 41 1.60 -0.17 -6.11
C ARG A 41 1.64 -0.40 -4.60
N LEU A 42 1.60 0.68 -3.81
CA LEU A 42 1.57 0.59 -2.35
C LEU A 42 0.31 -0.12 -1.86
N ARG A 43 -0.84 0.19 -2.47
CA ARG A 43 -2.11 -0.52 -2.21
C ARG A 43 -2.01 -2.00 -2.58
N GLN A 44 -1.48 -2.35 -3.74
CA GLN A 44 -1.30 -3.75 -4.13
C GLN A 44 -0.41 -4.52 -3.14
N ALA A 45 0.71 -3.92 -2.71
CA ALA A 45 1.59 -4.51 -1.72
C ALA A 45 0.89 -4.71 -0.37
N LEU A 46 0.05 -3.75 0.04
CA LEU A 46 -0.75 -3.85 1.26
C LEU A 46 -1.73 -5.03 1.20
N PHE A 47 -2.48 -5.17 0.10
CA PHE A 47 -3.41 -6.28 -0.09
C PHE A 47 -2.70 -7.63 -0.07
N GLN A 48 -1.53 -7.75 -0.70
CA GLN A 48 -0.74 -8.98 -0.66
C GLN A 48 -0.24 -9.32 0.74
N ARG A 49 0.13 -8.33 1.56
CA ARG A 49 0.51 -8.57 2.96
C ARG A 49 -0.67 -9.09 3.76
N VAL A 50 -1.84 -8.46 3.63
CA VAL A 50 -3.06 -8.89 4.32
C VAL A 50 -3.47 -10.30 3.87
N ASP A 51 -3.42 -10.61 2.57
CA ASP A 51 -3.70 -11.95 2.04
C ASP A 51 -2.78 -13.02 2.65
N ARG A 52 -1.47 -12.78 2.70
CA ARG A 52 -0.52 -13.71 3.36
C ARG A 52 -0.82 -13.89 4.84
N ALA A 53 -1.18 -12.81 5.54
CA ALA A 53 -1.56 -12.88 6.94
C ALA A 53 -2.86 -13.69 7.14
N THR A 54 -3.88 -13.46 6.31
CA THR A 54 -5.13 -14.22 6.31
C THR A 54 -4.89 -15.71 6.06
N ARG A 55 -4.02 -16.06 5.09
CA ARG A 55 -3.59 -17.44 4.84
C ARG A 55 -2.94 -18.06 6.07
N THR A 56 -2.00 -17.33 6.68
CA THR A 56 -1.30 -17.80 7.88
C THR A 56 -2.29 -18.02 9.02
N TYR A 57 -3.26 -17.11 9.20
CA TYR A 57 -4.33 -17.24 10.19
C TYR A 57 -5.18 -18.49 9.94
N TYR A 58 -5.61 -18.72 8.70
CA TYR A 58 -6.40 -19.90 8.34
C TYR A 58 -5.66 -21.21 8.64
N LEU A 59 -4.35 -21.27 8.36
CA LEU A 59 -3.54 -22.44 8.69
C LEU A 59 -3.42 -22.70 10.20
N MET A 60 -3.51 -21.66 11.03
CA MET A 60 -3.42 -21.78 12.49
C MET A 60 -4.78 -22.09 13.14
N GLU A 61 -5.85 -21.47 12.66
CA GLU A 61 -7.17 -21.48 13.31
C GLU A 61 -8.23 -22.29 12.53
N ALA A 62 -7.85 -22.89 11.40
CA ALA A 62 -8.73 -23.61 10.47
C ALA A 62 -9.99 -22.83 10.05
N SER A 63 -9.92 -21.50 10.10
CA SER A 63 -11.04 -20.59 9.83
C SER A 63 -10.51 -19.22 9.41
N PHE A 64 -11.29 -18.49 8.61
CA PHE A 64 -10.93 -17.14 8.21
C PHE A 64 -11.12 -16.13 9.35
N PRO A 65 -10.24 -15.11 9.44
CA PRO A 65 -10.40 -14.04 10.41
C PRO A 65 -11.68 -13.26 10.12
N ARG A 66 -12.51 -13.02 11.14
CA ARG A 66 -13.75 -12.24 10.96
C ARG A 66 -13.48 -10.75 10.85
N THR A 67 -12.34 -10.31 11.38
CA THR A 67 -11.92 -8.92 11.41
C THR A 67 -10.42 -8.79 11.11
N LEU A 68 -10.00 -7.65 10.55
CA LEU A 68 -8.57 -7.35 10.38
C LEU A 68 -7.85 -7.15 11.72
N VAL A 69 -8.59 -6.85 12.79
CA VAL A 69 -8.04 -6.70 14.15
C VAL A 69 -7.50 -8.03 14.66
N GLU A 70 -8.14 -9.16 14.34
CA GLU A 70 -7.63 -10.50 14.69
C GLU A 70 -6.22 -10.75 14.11
N LEU A 71 -5.95 -10.25 12.90
CA LEU A 71 -4.61 -10.33 12.28
C LEU A 71 -3.58 -9.45 13.00
N VAL A 72 -4.00 -8.28 13.50
CA VAL A 72 -3.14 -7.39 14.29
C VAL A 72 -2.83 -8.00 15.66
N ASP A 73 -3.83 -8.56 16.33
CA ASP A 73 -3.68 -9.19 17.65
C ASP A 73 -2.73 -10.38 17.61
N ARG A 74 -2.76 -11.13 16.49
CA ARG A 74 -1.81 -12.22 16.19
C ARG A 74 -0.46 -11.74 15.65
N ARG A 75 -0.25 -10.44 15.54
CA ARG A 75 0.98 -9.81 15.00
C ARG A 75 1.32 -10.27 13.58
N LEU A 76 0.32 -10.67 12.80
CA LEU A 76 0.48 -11.07 11.40
C LEU A 76 0.54 -9.85 10.46
N ILE A 77 -0.07 -8.73 10.88
CA ILE A 77 0.01 -7.43 10.21
C ILE A 77 0.25 -6.30 11.21
N SER A 78 0.69 -5.14 10.73
CA SER A 78 0.84 -3.93 11.54
C SER A 78 -0.52 -3.21 11.70
N PRO A 79 -0.78 -2.49 12.79
CA PRO A 79 -1.94 -1.59 12.88
C PRO A 79 -2.01 -0.56 11.74
N ARG A 80 -0.86 -0.21 11.14
CA ARG A 80 -0.80 0.69 9.97
C ARG A 80 -1.39 0.07 8.70
N ASP A 81 -1.43 -1.25 8.62
CA ASP A 81 -1.98 -1.98 7.47
C ASP A 81 -3.52 -2.07 7.51
N LEU A 82 -4.18 -1.50 8.54
CA LEU A 82 -5.64 -1.37 8.59
C LEU A 82 -6.18 -0.29 7.64
N THR A 83 -5.28 0.50 7.04
CA THR A 83 -5.63 1.66 6.22
C THR A 83 -4.76 1.68 4.96
N ASP A 84 -5.38 1.98 3.84
CA ASP A 84 -4.74 2.19 2.55
C ASP A 84 -3.85 3.45 2.53
N PRO A 85 -2.87 3.61 1.62
CA PRO A 85 -2.05 4.83 1.54
C PRO A 85 -2.85 6.12 1.33
N SER A 86 -4.09 6.01 0.80
CA SER A 86 -5.02 7.13 0.68
C SER A 86 -5.80 7.43 1.97
N GLY A 87 -5.49 6.77 3.09
CA GLY A 87 -6.18 6.96 4.38
C GLY A 87 -7.53 6.25 4.50
N ARG A 88 -7.87 5.35 3.57
CA ARG A 88 -9.15 4.64 3.58
C ARG A 88 -9.08 3.35 4.40
N PRO A 89 -10.03 3.08 5.31
CA PRO A 89 -10.02 1.85 6.09
C PRO A 89 -10.23 0.62 5.20
N LEU A 90 -9.56 -0.47 5.54
CA LEU A 90 -9.79 -1.79 4.95
C LEU A 90 -10.85 -2.55 5.74
N ARG A 91 -11.62 -3.39 5.05
CA ARG A 91 -12.62 -4.28 5.63
C ARG A 91 -12.43 -5.69 5.08
N ILE A 92 -12.54 -6.68 5.96
CA ILE A 92 -12.59 -8.09 5.59
C ILE A 92 -13.99 -8.63 5.87
N GLU A 93 -14.50 -9.44 4.95
CA GLU A 93 -15.73 -10.20 5.12
C GLU A 93 -15.42 -11.67 4.88
N ALA A 94 -15.47 -12.46 5.96
CA ALA A 94 -15.24 -13.89 5.91
C ALA A 94 -16.56 -14.65 5.79
N GLY A 95 -16.62 -15.59 4.85
CA GLY A 95 -17.58 -16.68 4.81
C GLY A 95 -16.91 -18.01 5.20
N ASP A 96 -17.65 -19.11 5.09
CA ASP A 96 -17.18 -20.42 5.56
C ASP A 96 -15.95 -20.93 4.77
N GLU A 97 -15.94 -20.71 3.46
CA GLU A 97 -14.88 -21.19 2.57
C GLU A 97 -14.17 -20.07 1.82
N ARG A 98 -14.59 -18.82 1.97
CA ARG A 98 -14.03 -17.69 1.23
C ARG A 98 -13.91 -16.45 2.09
N TYR A 99 -13.02 -15.54 1.71
CA TYR A 99 -13.00 -14.19 2.28
C TYR A 99 -12.93 -13.13 1.18
N VAL A 100 -13.39 -11.93 1.51
CA VAL A 100 -13.35 -10.75 0.65
C VAL A 100 -12.65 -9.62 1.39
N LEU A 101 -11.65 -9.01 0.76
CA LEU A 101 -10.97 -7.80 1.24
C LEU A 101 -11.40 -6.59 0.41
N SER A 102 -11.96 -5.56 1.04
CA SER A 102 -12.49 -4.36 0.39
C SER A 102 -12.08 -3.07 1.11
N LEU A 103 -12.24 -1.93 0.44
CA LEU A 103 -12.03 -0.61 1.03
C LEU A 103 -13.37 -0.06 1.51
N GLN A 104 -13.41 0.49 2.73
CA GLN A 104 -14.61 1.10 3.28
C GLN A 104 -14.92 2.42 2.55
N GLY A 105 -16.10 2.51 1.94
CA GLY A 105 -16.61 3.74 1.31
C GLY A 105 -16.06 4.04 -0.10
N GLY A 106 -15.50 3.05 -0.80
CA GLY A 106 -15.20 3.16 -2.23
C GLY A 106 -16.38 2.71 -3.09
N ASP A 107 -16.65 3.41 -4.19
CA ASP A 107 -17.48 2.89 -5.27
C ASP A 107 -16.91 1.53 -5.73
N GLU A 108 -17.73 0.48 -5.68
CA GLU A 108 -17.43 -0.83 -6.27
C GLU A 108 -16.98 -0.71 -7.74
N ALA A 109 -17.38 0.36 -8.42
CA ALA A 109 -17.13 0.62 -9.83
C ALA A 109 -15.79 1.33 -10.14
N ALA A 110 -15.07 1.86 -9.15
CA ALA A 110 -13.92 2.75 -9.41
C ALA A 110 -12.54 2.07 -9.33
N PHE A 111 -12.46 0.75 -9.15
CA PHE A 111 -11.18 0.08 -9.15
C PHE A 111 -11.31 -1.36 -9.65
N ASP A 112 -10.48 -1.70 -10.64
CA ASP A 112 -9.92 -3.05 -10.87
C ASP A 112 -9.11 -3.53 -9.63
N ALA A 113 -9.58 -3.23 -8.41
CA ALA A 113 -9.23 -4.01 -7.23
C ALA A 113 -9.94 -5.30 -7.51
N ARG A 114 -9.17 -6.30 -7.93
CA ARG A 114 -9.49 -7.67 -7.58
C ARG A 114 -10.05 -7.65 -6.16
N LEU A 115 -11.35 -7.83 -6.06
CA LEU A 115 -11.97 -8.64 -5.02
C LEU A 115 -11.00 -9.81 -4.87
N VAL A 116 -10.15 -9.78 -3.86
CA VAL A 116 -9.32 -10.96 -3.56
C VAL A 116 -10.28 -11.90 -2.89
N GLU A 117 -11.05 -12.58 -3.73
CA GLU A 117 -11.81 -13.76 -3.37
C GLU A 117 -10.79 -14.90 -3.40
N ALA A 118 -10.45 -15.40 -2.21
CA ALA A 118 -9.67 -16.60 -2.08
C ALA A 118 -10.53 -17.64 -1.37
N THR A 119 -10.59 -18.82 -1.96
CA THR A 119 -11.36 -19.96 -1.44
C THR A 119 -10.43 -20.91 -0.71
N ALA A 120 -10.89 -21.62 0.33
CA ALA A 120 -10.13 -22.62 1.09
C ALA A 120 -9.31 -23.59 0.20
N ASP A 121 -9.85 -23.94 -0.97
CA ASP A 121 -9.20 -24.79 -1.97
C ASP A 121 -7.95 -24.13 -2.62
N ASP A 122 -7.97 -22.80 -2.84
CA ASP A 122 -6.82 -22.04 -3.36
C ASP A 122 -5.62 -22.09 -2.40
N PHE A 123 -5.87 -22.26 -1.10
CA PHE A 123 -4.82 -22.33 -0.08
C PHE A 123 -4.04 -23.65 -0.20
N PHE A 124 -4.74 -24.76 -0.45
CA PHE A 124 -4.10 -26.07 -0.61
C PHE A 124 -3.29 -26.13 -1.91
N LEU A 125 -3.83 -25.59 -3.01
CA LEU A 125 -3.12 -25.50 -4.29
C LEU A 125 -1.90 -24.58 -4.23
N ALA A 126 -1.96 -23.49 -3.45
CA ALA A 126 -0.82 -22.60 -3.24
C ALA A 126 0.25 -23.22 -2.33
N ALA A 127 -0.15 -24.01 -1.33
CA ALA A 127 0.78 -24.72 -0.46
C ALA A 127 1.56 -25.82 -1.22
N GLU A 128 0.91 -26.54 -2.13
CA GLU A 128 1.56 -27.57 -2.95
C GLU A 128 2.65 -26.97 -3.87
N ARG A 129 2.50 -25.72 -4.32
CA ARG A 129 3.54 -25.02 -5.10
C ARG A 129 4.77 -24.64 -4.27
N LEU A 130 4.64 -24.49 -2.94
CA LEU A 130 5.79 -24.14 -2.08
C LEU A 130 6.74 -25.32 -1.88
N ASP A 131 6.37 -26.54 -2.27
CA ASP A 131 7.22 -27.73 -2.17
C ASP A 131 8.11 -27.96 -3.41
N VAL A 132 8.07 -27.06 -4.40
CA VAL A 132 8.80 -27.19 -5.68
C VAL A 132 9.53 -25.89 -6.06
N GLU A 133 10.46 -25.41 -5.22
CA GLU A 133 11.53 -24.51 -5.70
C GLU A 133 12.74 -24.38 -4.74
N THR A 134 13.21 -25.48 -4.14
CA THR A 134 14.61 -25.55 -3.68
C THR A 134 15.48 -26.13 -4.79
N THR A 135 15.74 -25.35 -5.84
CA THR A 135 16.83 -25.67 -6.76
C THR A 135 17.61 -24.41 -7.15
N GLY A 136 18.76 -24.21 -6.50
CA GLY A 136 19.98 -23.94 -7.28
C GLY A 136 20.61 -22.55 -7.26
N GLU A 137 20.43 -21.70 -6.24
CA GLU A 137 21.36 -20.58 -6.05
C GLU A 137 22.23 -20.81 -4.79
N PRO A 138 23.56 -20.96 -4.92
CA PRO A 138 24.43 -21.08 -3.76
C PRO A 138 24.47 -19.75 -2.99
N PRO A 139 24.45 -19.78 -1.65
CA PRO A 139 24.50 -18.56 -0.85
C PRO A 139 25.83 -17.83 -1.05
N LEU A 140 25.73 -16.55 -1.44
CA LEU A 140 26.87 -15.65 -1.55
C LEU A 140 27.38 -15.31 -0.15
N TYR A 141 28.49 -15.92 0.27
CA TYR A 141 29.19 -15.52 1.49
C TYR A 141 30.01 -14.26 1.21
N LEU A 142 29.61 -13.14 1.79
CA LEU A 142 30.47 -11.97 1.92
C LEU A 142 31.50 -12.27 3.02
N ILE A 143 32.77 -12.41 2.63
CA ILE A 143 33.90 -12.41 3.56
C ILE A 143 34.40 -10.96 3.63
N ASP A 144 34.54 -10.46 4.86
CA ASP A 144 35.14 -9.16 5.21
C ASP A 144 36.64 -9.12 4.88
#